data_AF-A0A942UXZ1-F1
#
_entry.id   AF-A0A942UXZ1-F1
#
_cell.length_a   1.000
_cell.length_b   1.000
_cell.length_c   1.000
_cell.angle_alpha   90.00
_cell.angle_beta   90.00
_cell.angle_gamma   90.00
#
_symmetry.space_group_name_H-M   'P 1'
#
loop_
_entity.id
_entity.type
_entity.pdbx_description
1 polymer ?
#
loop_
_entity_poly.entity_id
_entity_poly.type
_entity_poly.pdbx_seq_one_letter_code
_entity_poly.pdbx_strand_id
1 'polypeptide(L)'
;MKKTLFTIIISSFFVYPAIAAGSKYSDEFKRNFSQCIPYTETKYNVSYNSNSTYEIKGYMQDGSERCIYVETNEWLRGKNVTTCLFSPKQLQEYLNAMITPDTKHSANIGAMPVVGGHEEVVFLKYFNNPEVCKTVGTKY
;
A
#
# COMPACT_ATOMS: atom_id res chain seq x y z
N MET A 1 -45.84 31.63 38.77
CA MET A 1 -45.32 30.25 38.59
C MET A 1 -44.48 30.22 37.32
N LYS A 2 -43.13 30.20 37.44
CA LYS A 2 -42.21 30.16 36.29
C LYS A 2 -41.97 28.69 35.91
N LYS A 3 -42.32 28.30 34.68
CA LYS A 3 -42.01 26.98 34.14
C LYS A 3 -40.58 27.00 33.59
N THR A 4 -39.68 26.27 34.24
CA THR A 4 -38.31 26.03 33.76
C THR A 4 -38.36 24.97 32.66
N LEU A 5 -38.06 25.36 31.43
CA LEU A 5 -37.84 24.41 30.32
C LEU A 5 -36.44 23.79 30.51
N PHE A 6 -36.36 22.49 30.73
CA PHE A 6 -35.12 21.73 30.61
C PHE A 6 -34.95 21.33 29.15
N THR A 7 -34.05 22.01 28.44
CA THR A 7 -33.60 21.61 27.11
C THR A 7 -32.60 20.47 27.26
N ILE A 8 -33.01 19.25 26.90
CA ILE A 8 -32.10 18.11 26.79
C ILE A 8 -31.34 18.25 25.48
N ILE A 9 -30.07 18.64 25.56
CA ILE A 9 -29.13 18.58 24.43
C ILE A 9 -28.74 17.12 24.29
N ILE A 10 -29.37 16.42 23.34
CA ILE A 10 -28.93 15.10 22.90
C ILE A 10 -27.62 15.34 22.13
N SER A 11 -26.47 15.14 22.79
CA SER A 11 -25.20 15.13 22.08
C SER A 11 -25.20 13.91 21.17
N SER A 12 -25.38 14.13 19.88
CA SER A 12 -25.16 13.13 18.84
C SER A 12 -23.70 12.70 18.92
N PHE A 13 -23.43 11.61 19.65
CA PHE A 13 -22.18 10.90 19.54
C PHE A 13 -22.15 10.32 18.12
N PHE A 14 -21.52 11.06 17.21
CA PHE A 14 -21.01 10.48 15.97
C PHE A 14 -19.95 9.47 16.37
N VAL A 15 -20.38 8.24 16.62
CA VAL A 15 -19.49 7.08 16.61
C VAL A 15 -19.08 6.93 15.15
N TYR A 16 -18.00 7.62 14.75
CA TYR A 16 -17.28 7.23 13.55
C TYR A 16 -16.95 5.75 13.74
N PRO A 17 -17.41 4.83 12.87
CA PRO A 17 -16.86 3.50 12.90
C PRO A 17 -15.36 3.68 12.79
N ALA A 18 -14.61 3.15 13.76
CA ALA A 18 -13.16 3.04 13.63
C ALA A 18 -12.95 2.35 12.28
N ILE A 19 -12.50 3.11 11.29
CA ILE A 19 -12.23 2.59 9.97
C ILE A 19 -11.13 1.58 10.23
N ALA A 20 -11.48 0.29 10.25
CA ALA A 20 -10.51 -0.77 10.26
C ALA A 20 -9.55 -0.42 9.13
N ALA A 21 -8.28 -0.19 9.45
CA ALA A 21 -7.27 0.18 8.47
C ALA A 21 -7.29 -0.92 7.41
N GLY A 22 -7.98 -0.66 6.30
CA GLY A 22 -8.17 -1.64 5.25
C GLY A 22 -6.81 -1.99 4.70
N SER A 23 -6.52 -3.29 4.60
CA SER A 23 -5.35 -3.81 3.88
C SER A 23 -5.15 -3.05 2.57
N LYS A 24 -3.93 -2.52 2.34
CA LYS A 24 -3.59 -1.75 1.12
C LYS A 24 -4.01 -2.49 -0.15
N TYR A 25 -3.91 -3.83 -0.17
CA TYR A 25 -4.35 -4.69 -1.28
C TYR A 25 -5.60 -5.49 -0.96
N SER A 26 -6.45 -5.76 -1.97
CA SER A 26 -7.56 -6.71 -1.82
C SER A 26 -7.06 -8.16 -1.80
N ASP A 27 -7.90 -9.10 -1.35
CA ASP A 27 -7.56 -10.52 -1.42
C ASP A 27 -7.47 -11.04 -2.86
N GLU A 28 -8.23 -10.43 -3.78
CA GLU A 28 -8.14 -10.73 -5.21
C GLU A 28 -6.80 -10.27 -5.77
N PHE A 29 -6.33 -9.07 -5.40
CA PHE A 29 -5.01 -8.59 -5.78
C PHE A 29 -3.91 -9.52 -5.29
N LYS A 30 -3.93 -9.92 -4.00
CA LYS A 30 -2.94 -10.84 -3.42
C LYS A 30 -2.92 -12.19 -4.14
N ARG A 31 -4.09 -12.72 -4.53
CA ARG A 31 -4.22 -13.97 -5.28
C ARG A 31 -3.63 -13.86 -6.69
N ASN A 32 -3.93 -12.78 -7.41
CA ASN A 32 -3.35 -12.55 -8.73
C ASN A 32 -1.83 -12.28 -8.64
N PHE A 33 -1.39 -11.57 -7.60
CA PHE A 33 0.01 -11.27 -7.36
C PHE A 33 0.84 -12.55 -7.13
N SER A 34 0.32 -13.50 -6.36
CA SER A 34 1.01 -14.78 -6.09
C SER A 34 1.28 -15.62 -7.34
N GLN A 35 0.45 -15.44 -8.37
CA GLN A 35 0.55 -16.14 -9.65
C GLN A 35 1.12 -15.26 -10.77
N CYS A 36 1.43 -13.99 -10.47
CA CYS A 36 1.74 -12.95 -11.44
C CYS A 36 0.74 -12.89 -12.60
N ILE A 37 -0.56 -12.96 -12.29
CA ILE A 37 -1.62 -12.84 -13.28
C ILE A 37 -1.94 -11.35 -13.49
N PRO A 38 -2.09 -10.89 -14.75
CA PRO A 38 -2.46 -9.52 -15.01
C PRO A 38 -3.71 -9.10 -14.26
N TYR A 39 -3.58 -8.05 -13.45
CA TYR A 39 -4.67 -7.53 -12.63
C TYR A 39 -4.38 -6.09 -12.25
N THR A 40 -5.43 -5.30 -12.04
CA THR A 40 -5.32 -3.89 -11.69
C THR A 40 -6.39 -3.53 -10.68
N GLU A 41 -5.99 -2.86 -9.61
CA GLU A 41 -6.93 -2.22 -8.70
C GLU A 41 -6.52 -0.77 -8.43
N THR A 42 -7.50 0.09 -8.18
CA THR A 42 -7.28 1.49 -7.79
C THR A 42 -7.97 1.76 -6.48
N LYS A 43 -7.27 2.42 -5.56
CA LYS A 43 -7.79 2.78 -4.24
C LYS A 43 -7.43 4.20 -3.89
N TYR A 44 -8.37 4.88 -3.25
CA TYR A 44 -8.10 6.17 -2.64
C TYR A 44 -7.40 5.95 -1.30
N ASN A 45 -6.22 6.56 -1.15
CA ASN A 45 -5.45 6.55 0.08
C ASN A 45 -5.73 7.86 0.84
N VAL A 46 -6.55 7.75 1.90
CA VAL A 46 -6.95 8.89 2.73
C VAL A 46 -5.75 9.53 3.42
N SER A 47 -4.76 8.73 3.88
CA SER A 47 -3.60 9.22 4.61
C SER A 47 -2.70 10.13 3.78
N TYR A 48 -2.61 9.88 2.47
CA TYR A 48 -1.78 10.65 1.55
C TYR A 48 -2.59 11.53 0.59
N ASN A 49 -3.92 11.55 0.72
CA ASN A 49 -4.85 12.20 -0.21
C ASN A 49 -4.46 11.92 -1.68
N SER A 50 -4.29 10.64 -1.99
CA SER A 50 -3.79 10.18 -3.29
C SER A 50 -4.68 9.07 -3.84
N ASN A 51 -4.79 9.01 -5.16
CA ASN A 51 -5.29 7.83 -5.85
C ASN A 51 -4.10 6.94 -6.17
N SER A 52 -4.13 5.72 -5.64
CA SER A 52 -3.10 4.73 -5.85
C SER A 52 -3.63 3.62 -6.77
N THR A 53 -2.94 3.36 -7.88
CA THR A 53 -3.21 2.26 -8.80
C THR A 53 -2.11 1.23 -8.68
N TYR A 54 -2.49 -0.03 -8.45
CA TYR A 54 -1.59 -1.17 -8.33
C TYR A 54 -1.85 -2.11 -9.50
N GLU A 55 -0.82 -2.39 -10.30
CA GLU A 55 -0.92 -3.21 -11.50
C GLU A 55 0.08 -4.36 -11.47
N ILE A 56 -0.40 -5.56 -11.75
CA ILE A 56 0.41 -6.70 -12.14
C ILE A 56 0.33 -6.77 -13.67
N LYS A 57 1.46 -6.67 -14.37
CA LYS A 57 1.48 -6.74 -15.85
C LYS A 57 1.70 -8.17 -16.37
N GLY A 58 2.02 -9.10 -15.49
CA GLY A 58 2.41 -10.46 -15.85
C GLY A 58 3.92 -10.66 -15.87
N TYR A 59 4.35 -11.85 -16.28
CA TYR A 59 5.77 -12.18 -16.43
C TYR A 59 6.39 -11.48 -17.64
N MET A 60 7.68 -11.16 -17.53
CA MET A 60 8.47 -10.68 -18.66
C MET A 60 8.50 -11.71 -19.80
N GLN A 61 8.42 -11.23 -21.04
CA GLN A 61 8.47 -12.06 -22.25
C GLN A 61 9.91 -12.44 -22.67
N ASP A 62 10.91 -12.05 -21.88
CA ASP A 62 12.34 -12.31 -22.16
C ASP A 62 12.85 -13.65 -21.60
N GLY A 63 11.96 -14.45 -20.99
CA GLY A 63 12.31 -15.74 -20.37
C GLY A 63 12.95 -15.62 -18.98
N SER A 64 13.06 -14.42 -18.41
CA SER A 64 13.68 -14.23 -17.08
C SER A 64 12.80 -14.62 -15.89
N GLU A 65 11.55 -15.04 -16.13
CA GLU A 65 10.55 -15.37 -15.10
C GLU A 65 10.32 -14.25 -14.06
N ARG A 66 10.63 -13.01 -14.42
CA ARG A 66 10.40 -11.85 -13.54
C ARG A 66 8.97 -11.34 -13.70
N CYS A 67 8.27 -11.18 -12.58
CA CYS A 67 6.96 -10.58 -12.52
C CYS A 67 7.06 -9.06 -12.56
N ILE A 68 6.28 -8.42 -13.43
CA ILE A 68 6.23 -6.96 -13.56
C ILE A 68 5.10 -6.43 -12.67
N TYR A 69 5.48 -5.62 -11.68
CA TYR A 69 4.55 -4.89 -10.81
C TYR A 69 4.72 -3.39 -11.00
N VAL A 70 3.61 -2.64 -11.06
CA VAL A 70 3.61 -1.19 -11.18
C VAL A 70 2.72 -0.58 -10.11
N GLU A 71 3.26 0.38 -9.37
CA GLU A 71 2.52 1.19 -8.41
C GLU A 71 2.53 2.65 -8.85
N THR A 72 1.36 3.19 -9.13
CA THR A 72 1.17 4.61 -9.42
C THR A 72 0.50 5.28 -8.23
N ASN A 73 1.17 6.26 -7.63
CA ASN A 73 0.60 7.11 -6.58
C ASN A 73 0.41 8.51 -7.16
N GLU A 74 -0.83 8.96 -7.32
CA GLU A 74 -1.17 10.27 -7.85
C GLU A 74 -1.84 11.13 -6.79
N TRP A 75 -1.27 12.31 -6.54
CA TRP A 75 -1.81 13.32 -5.64
C TRP A 75 -1.98 14.65 -6.39
N LEU A 76 -2.61 15.64 -5.75
CA LEU A 76 -2.97 16.91 -6.39
C LEU A 76 -1.81 17.64 -7.10
N ARG A 77 -0.57 17.43 -6.65
CA ARG A 77 0.62 18.17 -7.10
C ARG A 77 1.64 17.30 -7.85
N GLY A 78 1.27 16.07 -8.19
CA GLY A 78 2.19 15.19 -8.90
C GLY A 78 1.81 13.72 -8.85
N LYS A 79 2.68 12.92 -9.46
CA LYS A 79 2.55 11.47 -9.48
C LYS A 79 3.91 10.81 -9.34
N ASN A 80 3.94 9.68 -8.65
CA ASN A 80 5.05 8.73 -8.66
C ASN A 80 4.61 7.45 -9.34
N VAL A 81 5.41 6.96 -10.28
CA VAL A 81 5.25 5.63 -10.86
C VAL A 81 6.45 4.80 -10.47
N THR A 82 6.22 3.71 -9.74
CA THR A 82 7.25 2.73 -9.40
C THR A 82 7.02 1.46 -10.21
N THR A 83 8.03 1.00 -10.91
CA THR A 83 8.01 -0.28 -11.63
C THR A 83 9.00 -1.23 -10.98
N CYS A 84 8.54 -2.40 -10.56
CA CYS A 84 9.34 -3.46 -9.97
C CYS A 84 9.37 -4.69 -10.86
N LEU A 85 10.53 -5.34 -10.95
CA LEU A 85 10.76 -6.59 -11.66
C LEU A 85 11.14 -7.68 -10.65
N PHE A 86 10.14 -8.38 -10.12
CA PHE A 86 10.35 -9.36 -9.07
C PHE A 86 10.71 -10.74 -9.65
N SER A 87 11.87 -11.28 -9.27
CA SER A 87 12.13 -12.72 -9.41
C SER A 87 11.11 -13.55 -8.60
N PRO A 88 10.95 -14.86 -8.87
CA PRO A 88 10.01 -15.71 -8.14
C PRO A 88 10.20 -15.65 -6.61
N LYS A 89 11.46 -15.62 -6.14
CA LYS A 89 11.79 -15.47 -4.73
C LYS A 89 11.32 -14.11 -4.16
N GLN A 90 11.61 -13.02 -4.87
CA GLN A 90 11.23 -11.67 -4.43
C GLN A 90 9.71 -11.47 -4.45
N LEU A 91 9.02 -12.06 -5.43
CA LEU A 91 7.56 -12.04 -5.52
C LEU A 91 6.93 -12.68 -4.28
N GLN A 92 7.42 -13.87 -3.89
CA GLN A 92 6.95 -14.57 -2.69
C GLN A 92 7.27 -13.80 -1.41
N GLU A 93 8.49 -13.22 -1.29
CA GLU A 93 8.84 -12.39 -0.13
C GLU A 93 7.92 -11.17 0.00
N TYR A 94 7.62 -10.50 -1.12
CA TYR A 94 6.73 -9.35 -1.14
C TYR A 94 5.28 -9.74 -0.82
N LEU A 95 4.79 -10.84 -1.39
CA LEU A 95 3.46 -11.38 -1.08
C LEU A 95 3.31 -11.73 0.41
N ASN A 96 4.32 -12.36 1.01
CA ASN A 96 4.29 -12.69 2.44
C ASN A 96 4.15 -11.44 3.30
N ALA A 97 4.82 -10.34 2.92
CA ALA A 97 4.69 -9.04 3.58
C ALA A 97 3.30 -8.40 3.39
N MET A 98 2.64 -8.64 2.25
CA MET A 98 1.24 -8.20 2.04
C MET A 98 0.22 -8.96 2.90
N ILE A 99 0.46 -10.26 3.15
CA ILE A 99 -0.49 -11.16 3.83
C ILE A 99 -0.28 -11.15 5.35
N THR A 100 0.97 -11.07 5.79
CA THR A 100 1.34 -11.11 7.21
C THR A 100 1.95 -9.77 7.59
N PRO A 101 1.15 -8.78 8.03
CA PRO A 101 1.71 -7.60 8.67
C PRO A 101 2.32 -8.06 10.00
N ASP A 102 3.63 -8.34 10.02
CA ASP A 102 4.32 -8.75 11.23
C ASP A 102 4.38 -7.56 12.19
N THR A 103 3.71 -7.74 13.32
CA THR A 103 3.53 -6.74 14.38
C THR A 103 4.79 -6.55 15.25
N LYS A 104 5.95 -7.17 14.93
CA LYS A 104 7.07 -7.31 15.88
C LYS A 104 8.53 -6.97 15.49
N HIS A 105 8.93 -6.54 14.29
CA HIS A 105 10.38 -6.44 13.97
C HIS A 105 10.91 -5.17 13.31
N SER A 106 11.71 -4.36 14.01
CA SER A 106 12.41 -3.19 13.43
C SER A 106 13.73 -3.42 12.71
N ALA A 107 13.94 -2.64 11.65
CA ALA A 107 15.18 -2.42 10.90
C ALA A 107 15.53 -0.92 10.87
N ASN A 108 16.79 -0.56 11.11
CA ASN A 108 17.27 0.81 10.89
C ASN A 108 17.72 0.98 9.44
N ILE A 109 17.21 1.99 8.72
CA ILE A 109 17.74 2.41 7.41
C ILE A 109 18.18 3.87 7.55
N GLY A 110 19.46 4.17 7.31
CA GLY A 110 19.98 5.54 7.22
C GLY A 110 19.71 6.42 8.46
N ALA A 111 19.96 5.89 9.67
CA ALA A 111 19.71 6.53 10.96
C ALA A 111 18.23 6.68 11.39
N MET A 112 17.27 6.07 10.67
CA MET A 112 15.86 6.04 11.05
C MET A 112 15.44 4.63 11.50
N PRO A 113 14.88 4.45 12.71
CA PRO A 113 14.33 3.16 13.14
C PRO A 113 13.03 2.88 12.41
N VAL A 114 13.04 1.91 11.49
CA VAL A 114 11.86 1.45 10.77
C VAL A 114 11.37 0.16 11.44
N VAL A 115 10.30 0.24 12.25
CA VAL A 115 9.77 -0.92 12.99
C VAL A 115 8.74 -1.75 12.19
N GLY A 116 9.01 -3.03 11.92
CA GLY A 116 8.03 -4.09 11.59
C GLY A 116 8.41 -5.00 10.41
N GLY A 117 7.92 -6.24 10.34
CA GLY A 117 7.73 -6.94 9.05
C GLY A 117 6.42 -6.47 8.41
N HIS A 118 6.23 -5.16 8.41
CA HIS A 118 5.12 -4.46 7.82
C HIS A 118 5.35 -4.38 6.31
N GLU A 119 4.27 -4.29 5.53
CA GLU A 119 4.31 -4.02 4.09
C GLU A 119 5.30 -2.88 3.78
N GLU A 120 5.32 -1.84 4.62
CA GLU A 120 6.23 -0.69 4.49
C GLU A 120 7.73 -1.03 4.57
N VAL A 121 8.16 -2.06 5.30
CA VAL A 121 9.59 -2.41 5.43
C VAL A 121 10.10 -3.22 4.25
N VAL A 122 9.27 -4.12 3.71
CA VAL A 122 9.59 -4.84 2.46
C VAL A 122 9.40 -3.93 1.25
N PHE A 123 8.40 -3.04 1.29
CA PHE A 123 8.28 -1.91 0.37
C PHE A 123 9.57 -1.09 0.38
N LEU A 124 10.06 -0.64 1.54
CA LEU A 124 11.32 0.10 1.64
C LEU A 124 12.55 -0.71 1.21
N LYS A 125 12.60 -2.03 1.46
CA LYS A 125 13.69 -2.91 1.03
C LYS A 125 13.80 -2.96 -0.50
N TYR A 126 12.67 -3.08 -1.20
CA TYR A 126 12.66 -3.24 -2.65
C TYR A 126 12.55 -1.92 -3.42
N PHE A 127 11.73 -0.97 -2.96
CA PHE A 127 11.57 0.33 -3.61
C PHE A 127 12.84 1.18 -3.54
N ASN A 128 13.72 0.95 -2.55
CA ASN A 128 15.04 1.58 -2.48
C ASN A 128 16.14 0.77 -3.20
N ASN A 129 15.84 -0.41 -3.75
CA ASN A 129 16.80 -1.18 -4.54
C ASN A 129 16.57 -0.90 -6.04
N PRO A 130 17.42 -0.09 -6.69
CA PRO A 130 17.26 0.30 -8.10
C PRO A 130 17.40 -0.87 -9.08
N GLU A 131 17.98 -2.00 -8.66
CA GLU A 131 18.05 -3.21 -9.48
C GLU A 131 16.72 -3.97 -9.53
N VAL A 132 15.83 -3.71 -8.56
CA VAL A 132 14.53 -4.38 -8.45
C VAL A 132 13.40 -3.43 -8.82
N CYS A 133 13.39 -2.23 -8.25
CA CYS A 133 12.34 -1.24 -8.46
C CYS A 133 12.92 0.10 -8.91
N LYS A 134 12.25 0.75 -9.87
CA LYS A 134 12.58 2.09 -10.33
C LYS A 134 11.39 3.02 -10.16
N THR A 135 11.61 4.13 -9.48
CA THR A 135 10.59 5.17 -9.25
C THR A 135 10.87 6.40 -10.10
N VAL A 136 9.86 6.86 -10.82
CA VAL A 136 9.88 8.12 -11.56
C VAL A 136 8.79 9.03 -11.01
N GLY A 137 9.20 10.17 -10.48
CA GLY A 137 8.30 11.20 -9.97
C GLY A 137 8.14 12.34 -10.96
N THR A 138 6.91 12.83 -11.12
CA THR A 138 6.59 14.05 -11.86
C THR A 138 5.84 15.00 -10.93
N LYS A 139 6.25 16.27 -10.92
CA LYS A 139 5.50 17.35 -10.27
C LYS A 139 4.76 18.14 -11.34
N TYR A 140 3.52 18.51 -11.04
CA TYR A 140 2.70 19.37 -11.89
C TYR A 140 2.95 20.84 -11.57
#